data_AF-A0A165TNX0-F1
#
_entry.id   AF-A0A165TNX0-F1
#
_cell.length_a   1.000
_cell.length_b   1.000
_cell.length_c   1.000
_cell.angle_alpha   90.00
_cell.angle_beta   90.00
_cell.angle_gamma   90.00
#
_symmetry.space_group_name_H-M   'P 1'
#
loop_
_entity.id
_entity.type
_entity.pdbx_description
1 polymer ?
#
loop_
_entity_poly.entity_id
_entity_poly.type
_entity_poly.pdbx_seq_one_letter_code
_entity_poly.pdbx_strand_id
1 'polypeptide(L)'
;MNVKHNVVSHSQIAGEFNKDNLVAKSNALARAHSTLSRKAQLLTNVCISRLNPGTEEPPENTLYKVVLSGQELAQAMEVRIDNLHRKIPLLCSELSQKSICVSRDDISYEWIPIAYKINWDSSVKEFALTFHPDLNRDLIGILKGHFAMWPLREETKFKSQYTGRLFQVLLASRAPLMIKLWDQEEPRSSLLWSLGIRDHQGDYTVSSLKEWRRVREKVLEPAIAEINNHSSINIYEVDYFKRGRQVVAVKFSYKKTQLIPKTGKSGLELLDHLKINEDQKKKILEDFTEEVIRANTKYILERVGEGNVRSHYRYARKILEINAAQLPTVASPMAKQYRGDSKEVQRAFVEHVLAANWWSLTEQARTTIVDLDFHHPVVERYYTEWKLSCEAIGQSHAIDGVNHEKFRQETESLFNADTVLVPGSALAAKSTRERTLDEDILDTSWANAE
;
A
#
# COMPACT_ATOMS: atom_id res chain seq x y z
N MET A 1 31.85 -8.87 16.39
CA MET A 1 30.57 -8.37 15.86
C MET A 1 30.46 -8.81 14.41
N ASN A 2 29.52 -9.71 14.08
CA ASN A 2 29.29 -10.17 12.72
C ASN A 2 28.36 -9.18 12.01
N VAL A 3 28.92 -8.34 11.13
CA VAL A 3 28.15 -7.47 10.23
C VAL A 3 27.57 -8.35 9.12
N LYS A 4 26.26 -8.50 9.05
CA LYS A 4 25.60 -9.18 7.92
C LYS A 4 25.49 -8.20 6.75
N HIS A 5 26.25 -8.44 5.69
CA HIS A 5 26.12 -7.71 4.43
C HIS A 5 24.95 -8.27 3.63
N ASN A 6 23.79 -7.59 3.62
CA ASN A 6 22.79 -7.80 2.58
C ASN A 6 23.22 -7.02 1.34
N VAL A 7 24.06 -7.66 0.52
CA VAL A 7 24.32 -7.16 -0.83
C VAL A 7 23.08 -7.48 -1.66
N VAL A 8 22.32 -6.47 -2.05
CA VAL A 8 21.38 -6.61 -3.16
C VAL A 8 22.23 -6.66 -4.44
N SER A 9 22.82 -7.82 -4.73
CA SER A 9 23.62 -8.06 -5.94
C SER A 9 22.76 -8.69 -7.03
N HIS A 10 22.64 -7.97 -8.15
CA HIS A 10 22.48 -8.34 -9.57
C HIS A 10 21.70 -9.59 -10.06
N SER A 11 21.21 -10.53 -9.24
CA SER A 11 20.57 -11.76 -9.73
C SER A 11 19.13 -12.01 -9.27
N GLN A 12 18.48 -11.04 -8.60
CA GLN A 12 17.05 -11.15 -8.23
C GLN A 12 16.18 -9.94 -8.64
N ILE A 13 16.75 -8.94 -9.32
CA ILE A 13 16.00 -7.79 -9.85
C ILE A 13 16.54 -7.45 -11.24
N ALA A 14 16.53 -8.42 -12.16
CA ALA A 14 16.55 -8.11 -13.59
C ALA A 14 15.12 -7.73 -14.00
N GLY A 15 14.68 -6.57 -13.52
CA GLY A 15 13.47 -5.91 -14.01
C GLY A 15 13.90 -4.55 -14.49
N GLU A 16 13.63 -4.24 -15.75
CA GLU A 16 13.68 -2.89 -16.33
C GLU A 16 13.18 -1.86 -15.32
N PHE A 17 13.60 -0.59 -15.44
CA PHE A 17 12.94 0.51 -14.72
C PHE A 17 11.43 0.39 -14.88
N ASN A 18 10.76 -0.11 -13.84
CA ASN A 18 9.32 -0.23 -13.89
C ASN A 18 8.79 1.21 -13.90
N LYS A 19 7.86 1.51 -14.81
CA LYS A 19 7.39 2.88 -15.11
C LYS A 19 6.86 3.64 -13.88
N ASP A 20 6.65 2.94 -12.77
CA ASP A 20 6.12 3.47 -11.51
C ASP A 20 7.12 3.57 -10.34
N ASN A 21 8.37 3.07 -10.45
CA ASN A 21 9.43 3.04 -9.41
C ASN A 21 9.12 3.95 -8.20
N LEU A 22 8.58 3.35 -7.13
CA LEU A 22 8.02 4.10 -6.01
C LEU A 22 9.14 4.52 -5.07
N VAL A 23 9.14 5.81 -4.73
CA VAL A 23 9.97 6.32 -3.65
C VAL A 23 9.13 6.29 -2.38
N ALA A 24 9.61 5.62 -1.34
CA ALA A 24 8.98 5.60 -0.02
C ALA A 24 9.92 6.23 1.01
N LYS A 25 9.41 7.22 1.75
CA LYS A 25 10.12 7.84 2.88
C LYS A 25 9.16 8.05 4.03
N SER A 26 9.65 7.97 5.27
CA SER A 26 8.88 8.39 6.43
C SER A 26 8.49 9.86 6.28
N ASN A 27 7.36 10.26 6.88
CA ASN A 27 6.91 11.65 6.90
C ASN A 27 7.91 12.57 7.63
N ALA A 28 8.70 12.00 8.55
CA ALA A 28 9.80 12.70 9.22
C ALA A 28 10.94 12.99 8.22
N LEU A 29 11.40 11.99 7.47
CA LEU A 29 12.45 12.15 6.47
C LEU A 29 12.01 13.00 5.28
N ALA A 30 10.75 12.90 4.86
CA ALA A 30 10.20 13.73 3.80
C ALA A 30 10.16 15.22 4.20
N ARG A 31 9.93 15.54 5.48
CA ARG A 31 9.98 16.92 6.02
C ARG A 31 11.37 17.38 6.48
N ALA A 32 12.32 16.47 6.59
CA ALA A 32 13.66 16.73 7.11
C ALA A 32 14.40 17.87 6.39
N HIS A 33 15.29 18.56 7.09
CA HIS A 33 16.11 19.60 6.47
C HIS A 33 17.18 18.97 5.59
N SER A 34 17.32 19.49 4.37
CA SER A 34 18.33 19.06 3.40
C SER A 34 18.71 20.21 2.46
N THR A 35 20.01 20.35 2.20
CA THR A 35 20.58 21.32 1.24
C THR A 35 21.05 20.65 -0.05
N LEU A 36 20.63 19.40 -0.30
CA LEU A 36 21.03 18.65 -1.49
C LEU A 36 20.64 19.37 -2.78
N SER A 37 21.56 19.36 -3.74
CA SER A 37 21.30 19.82 -5.10
C SER A 37 20.18 18.99 -5.73
N ARG A 38 19.52 19.56 -6.73
CA ARG A 38 18.44 18.89 -7.45
C ARG A 38 18.81 17.48 -7.93
N LYS A 39 20.02 17.34 -8.50
CA LYS A 39 20.52 16.06 -9.02
C LYS A 39 20.89 15.08 -7.91
N ALA A 40 21.42 15.57 -6.78
CA ALA A 40 21.71 14.73 -5.63
C ALA A 40 20.42 14.22 -4.96
N GLN A 41 19.38 15.06 -4.86
CA GLN A 41 18.04 14.65 -4.41
C GLN A 41 17.47 13.55 -5.33
N LEU A 42 17.51 13.79 -6.64
CA LEU A 42 17.01 12.81 -7.63
C LEU A 42 17.78 11.48 -7.53
N LEU A 43 19.10 11.50 -7.53
CA LEU A 43 19.93 10.29 -7.41
C LEU A 43 19.65 9.52 -6.11
N THR A 44 19.49 10.25 -4.99
CA THR A 44 19.11 9.64 -3.71
C THR A 44 17.76 8.94 -3.84
N ASN A 45 16.76 9.60 -4.43
CA ASN A 45 15.41 9.04 -4.58
C ASN A 45 15.36 7.88 -5.60
N VAL A 46 16.19 7.91 -6.64
CA VAL A 46 16.41 6.76 -7.53
C VAL A 46 16.90 5.57 -6.74
N CYS A 47 17.90 5.77 -5.87
CA CYS A 47 18.42 4.68 -5.03
C CYS A 47 17.36 4.18 -4.03
N ILE A 48 16.61 5.08 -3.40
CA ILE A 48 15.50 4.72 -2.49
C ILE A 48 14.43 3.92 -3.24
N SER A 49 14.13 4.24 -4.50
CA SER A 49 13.14 3.49 -5.29
C SER A 49 13.53 2.04 -5.60
N ARG A 50 14.81 1.69 -5.41
CA ARG A 50 15.31 0.31 -5.53
C ARG A 50 15.24 -0.45 -4.21
N LEU A 51 14.97 0.24 -3.10
CA LEU A 51 14.69 -0.41 -1.83
C LEU A 51 13.26 -0.94 -1.89
N ASN A 52 13.09 -2.23 -1.59
CA ASN A 52 11.75 -2.78 -1.37
C ASN A 52 11.37 -2.48 0.09
N PRO A 53 10.33 -1.67 0.36
CA PRO A 53 9.79 -1.56 1.72
C PRO A 53 9.15 -2.92 2.06
N GLY A 54 9.95 -3.83 2.59
CA GLY A 54 9.53 -5.16 2.99
C GLY A 54 8.50 -5.13 4.12
N THR A 55 7.81 -6.25 4.30
CA THR A 55 6.78 -6.46 5.33
C THR A 55 7.36 -6.73 6.72
N GLU A 56 8.65 -6.49 6.95
CA GLU A 56 9.31 -6.70 8.24
C GLU A 56 10.27 -5.54 8.55
N GLU A 57 10.36 -5.14 9.82
CA GLU A 57 11.34 -4.16 10.26
C GLU A 57 12.75 -4.68 9.99
N PRO A 58 13.63 -3.86 9.40
CA PRO A 58 14.98 -4.30 9.08
C PRO A 58 15.75 -4.57 10.39
N PRO A 59 16.55 -5.66 10.47
CA PRO A 59 17.43 -5.88 11.61
C PRO A 59 18.34 -4.66 11.86
N GLU A 60 18.62 -4.36 13.12
CA GLU A 60 19.52 -3.26 13.48
C GLU A 60 20.86 -3.37 12.74
N ASN A 61 21.40 -2.22 12.31
CA ASN A 61 22.67 -2.11 11.56
C ASN A 61 22.69 -2.82 10.19
N THR A 62 21.54 -3.11 9.58
CA THR A 62 21.52 -3.60 8.19
C THR A 62 22.06 -2.54 7.23
N LEU A 63 23.02 -2.90 6.38
CA LEU A 63 23.54 -2.01 5.34
C LEU A 63 22.83 -2.27 4.02
N TYR A 64 22.08 -1.28 3.54
CA TYR A 64 21.42 -1.35 2.23
C TYR A 64 22.31 -0.76 1.15
N LYS A 65 22.90 -1.65 0.34
CA LYS A 65 23.67 -1.29 -0.84
C LYS A 65 22.79 -1.35 -2.08
N VAL A 66 22.70 -0.23 -2.79
CA VAL A 66 22.07 -0.11 -4.11
C VAL A 66 23.17 0.05 -5.15
N VAL A 67 23.05 -0.69 -6.25
CA VAL A 67 23.96 -0.65 -7.39
C VAL A 67 23.16 -0.25 -8.63
N LEU A 68 23.66 0.71 -9.40
CA LEU A 68 23.07 1.21 -10.63
C LEU A 68 24.10 1.18 -11.75
N SER A 69 23.72 0.62 -12.89
CA SER A 69 24.53 0.68 -14.11
C SER A 69 24.55 2.09 -14.72
N GLY A 70 25.52 2.35 -15.59
CA GLY A 70 25.66 3.63 -16.27
C GLY A 70 24.46 3.96 -17.16
N GLN A 71 23.85 2.95 -17.79
CA GLN A 71 22.62 3.16 -18.56
C GLN A 71 21.47 3.58 -17.66
N GLU A 72 21.37 2.95 -16.48
CA GLU A 72 20.34 3.27 -15.51
C GLU A 72 20.46 4.69 -14.98
N LEU A 73 21.68 5.10 -14.60
CA LEU A 73 21.95 6.46 -14.16
C LEU A 73 21.69 7.49 -15.27
N ALA A 74 22.11 7.19 -16.50
CA ALA A 74 21.90 8.08 -17.65
C ALA A 74 20.41 8.35 -17.87
N GLN A 75 19.60 7.29 -17.83
CA GLN A 75 18.14 7.38 -17.98
C GLN A 75 17.51 8.15 -16.81
N ALA A 76 17.85 7.78 -15.57
CA ALA A 76 17.26 8.37 -14.38
C ALA A 76 17.58 9.87 -14.22
N MET A 77 18.77 10.28 -14.66
CA MET A 77 19.24 11.65 -14.54
C MET A 77 18.99 12.51 -15.78
N GLU A 78 18.44 11.93 -16.85
CA GLU A 78 18.27 12.57 -18.16
C GLU A 78 19.60 13.14 -18.69
N VAL A 79 20.68 12.37 -18.59
CA VAL A 79 22.01 12.76 -19.05
C VAL A 79 22.56 11.70 -20.01
N ARG A 80 23.23 12.14 -21.08
CA ARG A 80 24.00 11.24 -21.95
C ARG A 80 25.00 10.42 -21.15
N ILE A 81 25.07 9.11 -21.41
CA ILE A 81 25.96 8.18 -20.73
C ILE A 81 27.42 8.66 -20.72
N ASP A 82 27.88 9.28 -21.80
CA ASP A 82 29.26 9.79 -21.93
C ASP A 82 29.57 10.92 -20.95
N ASN A 83 28.57 11.66 -20.48
CA ASN A 83 28.75 12.76 -19.55
C ASN A 83 28.73 12.30 -18.08
N LEU A 84 28.43 11.03 -17.79
CA LEU A 84 28.34 10.52 -16.42
C LEU A 84 29.67 10.58 -15.69
N HIS A 85 30.78 10.26 -16.36
CA HIS A 85 32.12 10.27 -15.75
C HIS A 85 32.51 11.62 -15.13
N ARG A 86 31.95 12.74 -15.63
CA ARG A 86 32.19 14.07 -15.07
C ARG A 86 31.20 14.43 -13.96
N LYS A 87 29.95 13.99 -14.08
CA LYS A 87 28.86 14.41 -13.19
C LYS A 87 28.75 13.54 -11.94
N ILE A 88 28.94 12.23 -12.05
CA ILE A 88 28.76 11.29 -10.94
C ILE A 88 29.79 11.55 -9.82
N PRO A 89 31.09 11.78 -10.09
CA PRO A 89 32.05 12.07 -9.02
C PRO A 89 31.68 13.31 -8.18
N LEU A 90 31.14 14.36 -8.83
CA LEU A 90 30.67 15.57 -8.13
C LEU A 90 29.49 15.25 -7.20
N LEU A 91 28.57 14.40 -7.66
CA LEU A 91 27.43 13.96 -6.83
C LEU A 91 27.87 13.01 -5.72
N CYS A 92 28.87 12.16 -5.97
CA CYS A 92 29.46 11.31 -4.93
C CYS A 92 30.07 12.15 -3.82
N SER A 93 30.85 13.17 -4.19
CA SER A 93 31.43 14.12 -3.24
C SER A 93 30.34 14.83 -2.45
N GLU A 94 29.29 15.34 -3.11
CA GLU A 94 28.18 16.01 -2.43
C GLU A 94 27.45 15.09 -1.44
N LEU A 95 27.08 13.87 -1.88
CA LEU A 95 26.36 12.91 -1.04
C LEU A 95 27.20 12.38 0.13
N SER A 96 28.52 12.29 -0.04
CA SER A 96 29.44 11.87 1.03
C SER A 96 29.61 12.90 2.14
N GLN A 97 29.42 14.20 1.84
CA GLN A 97 29.65 15.30 2.77
C GLN A 97 28.37 15.78 3.46
N LYS A 98 27.20 15.46 2.90
CA LYS A 98 25.92 16.00 3.38
C LYS A 98 25.20 15.03 4.30
N SER A 99 24.65 15.61 5.36
CA SER A 99 23.71 14.95 6.28
C SER A 99 22.31 15.52 6.10
N ILE A 100 21.31 14.71 6.44
CA ILE A 100 19.92 15.13 6.54
C ILE A 100 19.57 15.24 8.02
N CYS A 101 18.92 16.34 8.40
CA CYS A 101 18.49 16.53 9.79
C CYS A 101 17.04 16.12 9.95
N VAL A 102 16.81 15.01 10.63
CA VAL A 102 15.47 14.46 10.88
C VAL A 102 15.04 14.77 12.32
N SER A 103 13.83 15.32 12.47
CA SER A 103 13.20 15.50 13.78
C SER A 103 12.53 14.20 14.19
N ARG A 104 12.82 13.71 15.40
CA ARG A 104 12.12 12.53 15.96
C ARG A 104 10.93 12.98 16.79
N ASP A 105 11.18 13.92 17.70
CA ASP A 105 10.18 14.58 18.52
C ASP A 105 10.40 16.10 18.47
N ASP A 106 9.65 16.85 19.27
CA ASP A 106 9.76 18.33 19.35
C ASP A 106 11.16 18.77 19.84
N ILE A 107 11.85 17.90 20.58
CA ILE A 107 13.08 18.23 21.30
C ILE A 107 14.31 17.54 20.68
N SER A 108 14.15 16.34 20.11
CA SER A 108 15.24 15.49 19.62
C SER A 108 15.43 15.58 18.09
N TYR A 109 16.68 15.70 17.67
CA TYR A 109 17.06 15.81 16.26
C TYR A 109 18.34 15.02 16.00
N GLU A 110 18.42 14.47 14.80
CA GLU A 110 19.55 13.64 14.38
C GLU A 110 20.06 14.10 13.02
N TRP A 111 21.35 14.45 12.97
CA TRP A 111 22.06 14.69 11.72
C TRP A 111 22.61 13.37 11.20
N ILE A 112 21.92 12.83 10.20
CA ILE A 112 22.23 11.51 9.69
C ILE A 112 22.95 11.65 8.36
N PRO A 113 24.20 11.14 8.21
CA PRO A 113 24.87 11.07 6.93
C PRO A 113 24.02 10.29 5.92
N ILE A 114 24.00 10.72 4.67
CA ILE A 114 23.19 10.03 3.65
C ILE A 114 23.82 8.68 3.28
N ALA A 115 25.13 8.69 3.05
CA ALA A 115 25.89 7.54 2.60
C ALA A 115 26.79 7.02 3.71
N TYR A 116 26.71 5.72 3.99
CA TYR A 116 27.77 4.99 4.69
C TYR A 116 28.99 4.79 3.78
N LYS A 117 28.72 4.47 2.51
CA LYS A 117 29.75 4.31 1.47
C LYS A 117 29.18 4.67 0.12
N ILE A 118 29.98 5.36 -0.70
CA ILE A 118 29.64 5.69 -2.08
C ILE A 118 30.80 5.33 -2.98
N ASN A 119 30.53 4.74 -4.14
CA ASN A 119 31.54 4.36 -5.11
C ASN A 119 31.06 4.63 -6.54
N TRP A 120 31.97 5.10 -7.38
CA TRP A 120 31.79 5.19 -8.82
C TRP A 120 32.97 4.48 -9.49
N ASP A 121 32.67 3.39 -10.19
CA ASP A 121 33.64 2.69 -11.01
C ASP A 121 33.47 3.12 -12.47
N SER A 122 34.41 3.93 -12.96
CA SER A 122 34.38 4.42 -14.33
C SER A 122 34.68 3.34 -15.38
N SER A 123 35.35 2.24 -14.99
CA SER A 123 35.74 1.17 -15.92
C SER A 123 34.52 0.36 -16.36
N VAL A 124 33.67 0.00 -15.41
CA VAL A 124 32.40 -0.73 -15.65
C VAL A 124 31.18 0.20 -15.71
N LYS A 125 31.38 1.52 -15.51
CA LYS A 125 30.34 2.55 -15.44
C LYS A 125 29.26 2.20 -14.41
N GLU A 126 29.67 1.86 -13.20
CA GLU A 126 28.77 1.43 -12.13
C GLU A 126 28.81 2.42 -10.96
N PHE A 127 27.63 2.76 -10.45
CA PHE A 127 27.48 3.53 -9.23
C PHE A 127 26.95 2.63 -8.12
N ALA A 128 27.55 2.73 -6.93
CA ALA A 128 27.07 2.05 -5.75
C ALA A 128 26.90 3.04 -4.58
N LEU A 129 25.73 3.02 -3.95
CA LEU A 129 25.42 3.75 -2.73
C LEU A 129 25.04 2.76 -1.64
N THR A 130 25.72 2.82 -0.51
CA THR A 130 25.30 2.17 0.73
C THR A 130 24.73 3.24 1.65
N PHE A 131 23.45 3.14 1.99
CA PHE A 131 22.80 4.08 2.92
C PHE A 131 23.39 3.94 4.32
N HIS A 132 23.37 5.04 5.07
CA HIS A 132 23.69 4.99 6.50
C HIS A 132 22.62 4.18 7.25
N PRO A 133 22.99 3.26 8.15
CA PRO A 133 22.03 2.38 8.83
C PRO A 133 20.97 3.15 9.63
N ASP A 134 21.29 4.33 10.17
CA ASP A 134 20.34 5.17 10.91
C ASP A 134 19.20 5.74 10.04
N LEU A 135 19.33 5.69 8.70
CA LEU A 135 18.26 6.01 7.77
C LEU A 135 17.28 4.85 7.54
N ASN A 136 17.63 3.62 7.93
CA ASN A 136 16.81 2.45 7.63
C ASN A 136 15.38 2.58 8.13
N ARG A 137 15.18 3.06 9.36
CA ARG A 137 13.84 3.30 9.95
C ARG A 137 12.99 4.28 9.13
N ASP A 138 13.63 5.18 8.38
CA ASP A 138 12.97 6.19 7.57
C ASP A 138 12.80 5.79 6.11
N LEU A 139 13.47 4.72 5.68
CA LEU A 139 13.46 4.21 4.31
C LEU A 139 12.70 2.89 4.18
N ILE A 140 12.66 2.09 5.25
CA ILE A 140 12.18 0.71 5.27
C ILE A 140 11.34 0.53 6.53
N GLY A 141 10.01 0.48 6.36
CA GLY A 141 9.06 0.32 7.46
C GLY A 141 7.61 0.26 6.97
N ILE A 142 6.77 -0.49 7.70
CA ILE A 142 5.41 -0.91 7.30
C ILE A 142 4.32 0.03 7.82
N LEU A 143 4.64 1.04 8.64
CA LEU A 143 3.61 1.79 9.36
C LEU A 143 2.72 2.59 8.38
N LYS A 144 1.61 1.96 7.98
CA LYS A 144 0.56 2.49 7.12
C LYS A 144 0.10 3.82 7.74
N GLY A 145 0.35 4.93 7.04
CA GLY A 145 -0.02 6.28 7.49
C GLY A 145 1.15 7.20 7.88
N HIS A 146 2.36 6.68 8.03
CA HIS A 146 3.55 7.46 8.41
C HIS A 146 4.57 7.65 7.29
N PHE A 147 4.27 7.20 6.07
CA PHE A 147 5.15 7.32 4.91
C PHE A 147 4.51 8.15 3.80
N ALA A 148 5.34 8.99 3.18
CA ALA A 148 5.06 9.64 1.91
C ALA A 148 5.58 8.73 0.79
N MET A 149 4.72 8.43 -0.17
CA MET A 149 5.05 7.62 -1.34
C MET A 149 4.69 8.34 -2.63
N TRP A 150 5.55 8.24 -3.63
CA TRP A 150 5.29 8.81 -4.95
C TRP A 150 6.05 8.05 -6.05
N PRO A 151 5.52 8.02 -7.29
CA PRO A 151 6.26 7.56 -8.46
C PRO A 151 7.45 8.48 -8.74
N LEU A 152 8.64 7.89 -8.94
CA LEU A 152 9.86 8.63 -9.23
C LEU A 152 9.73 9.58 -10.45
N ARG A 153 8.90 9.22 -11.43
CA ARG A 153 8.64 10.00 -12.65
C ARG A 153 8.01 11.39 -12.41
N GLU A 154 7.34 11.60 -11.27
CA GLU A 154 6.81 12.93 -10.94
C GLU A 154 7.95 13.86 -10.61
N GLU A 155 8.93 13.33 -9.87
CA GLU A 155 10.05 14.11 -9.42
C GLU A 155 11.05 14.37 -10.55
N THR A 156 11.30 13.45 -11.49
CA THR A 156 12.30 13.64 -12.57
C THR A 156 12.11 14.95 -13.34
N LYS A 157 10.85 15.38 -13.53
CA LYS A 157 10.48 16.59 -14.29
C LYS A 157 10.75 17.90 -13.57
N PHE A 158 10.98 17.89 -12.26
CA PHE A 158 11.25 19.12 -11.51
C PHE A 158 12.62 19.69 -11.87
N LYS A 159 12.71 21.02 -12.01
CA LYS A 159 13.96 21.70 -12.36
C LYS A 159 14.67 22.25 -11.13
N SER A 160 13.91 22.66 -10.12
CA SER A 160 14.44 23.24 -8.89
C SER A 160 14.53 22.23 -7.76
N GLN A 161 15.61 22.32 -6.97
CA GLN A 161 15.77 21.54 -5.74
C GLN A 161 14.67 21.87 -4.72
N TYR A 162 14.15 23.11 -4.74
CA TYR A 162 13.10 23.54 -3.85
C TYR A 162 11.73 22.99 -4.25
N THR A 163 11.48 22.77 -5.55
CA THR A 163 10.27 22.08 -6.03
C THR A 163 10.20 20.68 -5.41
N GLY A 164 11.28 19.90 -5.51
CA GLY A 164 11.36 18.55 -4.95
C GLY A 164 11.15 18.52 -3.43
N ARG A 165 11.74 19.48 -2.69
CA ARG A 165 11.54 19.60 -1.24
C ARG A 165 10.11 20.00 -0.88
N LEU A 166 9.54 21.03 -1.53
CA LEU A 166 8.18 21.47 -1.27
C LEU A 166 7.18 20.34 -1.56
N PHE A 167 7.36 19.63 -2.67
CA PHE A 167 6.56 18.47 -3.04
C PHE A 167 6.58 17.39 -1.94
N GLN A 168 7.77 17.02 -1.45
CA GLN A 168 7.91 16.03 -0.37
C GLN A 168 7.27 16.50 0.94
N VAL A 169 7.40 17.78 1.29
CA VAL A 169 6.74 18.36 2.48
C VAL A 169 5.21 18.30 2.36
N LEU A 170 4.64 18.64 1.21
CA LEU A 170 3.20 18.59 0.97
C LEU A 170 2.67 17.15 0.99
N LEU A 171 3.42 16.19 0.43
CA LEU A 171 3.08 14.76 0.49
C LEU A 171 3.05 14.23 1.92
N ALA A 172 4.02 14.60 2.74
CA ALA A 172 4.13 14.16 4.13
C ALA A 172 3.16 14.87 5.09
N SER A 173 2.49 15.93 4.63
CA SER A 173 1.61 16.76 5.44
C SER A 173 0.13 16.48 5.16
N ARG A 174 -0.74 16.78 6.14
CA ARG A 174 -2.20 16.80 5.92
C ARG A 174 -2.57 18.06 5.13
N ALA A 175 -3.58 17.93 4.26
CA ALA A 175 -4.14 19.06 3.53
C ALA A 175 -5.37 19.62 4.27
N PRO A 176 -5.56 20.95 4.33
CA PRO A 176 -4.61 21.99 3.94
C PRO A 176 -3.41 22.06 4.90
N LEU A 177 -2.25 22.49 4.41
CA LEU A 177 -1.05 22.67 5.21
C LEU A 177 -0.89 24.15 5.56
N MET A 178 -1.01 24.50 6.84
CA MET A 178 -0.58 25.79 7.36
C MET A 178 0.78 25.64 8.04
N ILE A 179 1.76 26.45 7.64
CA ILE A 179 3.14 26.35 8.13
C ILE A 179 3.75 27.73 8.31
N LYS A 180 4.50 27.94 9.40
CA LYS A 180 5.28 29.16 9.61
C LYS A 180 6.39 29.25 8.58
N LEU A 181 6.69 30.45 8.09
CA LEU A 181 7.83 30.65 7.20
C LEU A 181 9.15 30.48 7.96
N TRP A 182 9.19 31.06 9.15
CA TRP A 182 10.30 30.95 10.09
C TRP A 182 9.79 31.12 11.52
N ASP A 183 10.36 30.34 12.43
CA ASP A 183 10.17 30.42 13.86
C ASP A 183 11.54 30.30 14.52
N GLN A 184 11.89 31.22 15.41
CA GLN A 184 13.17 31.19 16.13
C GLN A 184 13.17 30.17 17.26
N GLU A 185 12.03 29.94 17.88
CA GLU A 185 11.86 28.95 18.95
C GLU A 185 11.75 27.55 18.36
N GLU A 186 11.07 27.43 17.21
CA GLU A 186 10.91 26.18 16.48
C GLU A 186 11.31 26.26 14.99
N PRO A 187 12.60 26.48 14.65
CA PRO A 187 13.08 26.50 13.27
C PRO A 187 12.60 25.31 12.43
N ARG A 188 12.46 24.15 13.08
CA ARG A 188 12.23 22.86 12.46
C ARG A 188 10.83 22.66 11.91
N SER A 189 9.84 23.33 12.50
CA SER A 189 8.45 23.35 12.01
C SER A 189 8.26 24.37 10.88
N SER A 190 9.32 25.07 10.48
CA SER A 190 9.25 26.13 9.49
C SER A 190 9.50 25.65 8.05
N LEU A 191 8.83 26.31 7.12
CA LEU A 191 8.96 26.02 5.69
C LEU A 191 10.38 26.29 5.18
N LEU A 192 11.00 27.42 5.54
CA LEU A 192 12.33 27.79 5.05
C LEU A 192 13.42 26.82 5.51
N TRP A 193 13.26 26.22 6.69
CA TRP A 193 14.11 25.13 7.18
C TRP A 193 13.92 23.86 6.35
N SER A 194 12.67 23.41 6.16
CA SER A 194 12.37 22.20 5.39
C SER A 194 12.88 22.27 3.93
N LEU A 195 12.91 23.47 3.35
CA LEU A 195 13.45 23.76 2.02
C LEU A 195 14.98 23.94 1.98
N GLY A 196 15.66 23.94 3.13
CA GLY A 196 17.11 24.16 3.23
C GLY A 196 17.56 25.59 2.90
N ILE A 197 16.65 26.57 2.97
CA ILE A 197 16.92 28.00 2.72
C ILE A 197 17.49 28.67 3.98
N ARG A 198 17.13 28.15 5.16
CA ARG A 198 17.69 28.58 6.44
C ARG A 198 18.34 27.40 7.17
N ASP A 199 19.44 27.67 7.84
CA ASP A 199 20.11 26.72 8.71
C ASP A 199 19.57 26.76 10.16
N HIS A 200 20.26 26.08 11.08
CA HIS A 200 19.78 25.82 12.44
C HIS A 200 19.90 27.05 13.34
N GLN A 201 20.73 28.01 12.93
CA GLN A 201 20.90 29.32 13.56
C GLN A 201 19.91 30.33 12.97
N GLY A 202 19.23 29.95 11.88
CA GLY A 202 18.30 30.79 11.16
C GLY A 202 18.95 31.65 10.09
N ASP A 203 20.22 31.43 9.80
CA ASP A 203 20.90 32.15 8.73
C ASP A 203 20.50 31.62 7.37
N TYR A 204 20.44 32.52 6.39
CA TYR A 204 20.13 32.16 5.02
C TYR A 204 21.32 31.42 4.39
N THR A 205 21.08 30.18 3.96
CA THR A 205 22.06 29.36 3.24
C THR A 205 22.36 29.93 1.84
N VAL A 206 21.42 30.73 1.29
CA VAL A 206 21.54 31.40 0.01
C VAL A 206 21.27 32.90 0.18
N SER A 207 22.31 33.71 0.04
CA SER A 207 22.25 35.17 0.23
C SER A 207 21.22 35.87 -0.67
N SER A 208 20.98 35.35 -1.87
CA SER A 208 20.03 35.91 -2.83
C SER A 208 18.56 35.72 -2.43
N LEU A 209 18.27 34.90 -1.41
CA LEU A 209 16.91 34.57 -0.93
C LEU A 209 16.57 35.22 0.42
N LYS A 210 17.35 36.19 0.90
CA LYS A 210 17.10 36.91 2.17
C LYS A 210 15.75 37.65 2.20
N GLU A 211 15.30 38.14 1.05
CA GLU A 211 14.04 38.88 0.92
C GLU A 211 12.86 37.93 0.66
N TRP A 212 11.76 38.10 1.40
CA TRP A 212 10.53 37.33 1.20
C TRP A 212 10.03 37.38 -0.26
N ARG A 213 10.07 38.57 -0.89
CA ARG A 213 9.67 38.74 -2.29
C ARG A 213 10.41 37.77 -3.21
N ARG A 214 11.72 37.59 -2.99
CA ARG A 214 12.55 36.69 -3.78
C ARG A 214 12.27 35.22 -3.48
N VAL A 215 12.00 34.87 -2.23
CA VAL A 215 11.54 33.52 -1.87
C VAL A 215 10.24 33.21 -2.62
N ARG A 216 9.28 34.13 -2.61
CA ARG A 216 8.01 33.95 -3.32
C ARG A 216 8.22 33.79 -4.83
N GLU A 217 8.85 34.77 -5.48
CA GLU A 217 8.99 34.83 -6.95
C GLU A 217 9.93 33.77 -7.51
N LYS A 218 11.00 33.41 -6.79
CA LYS A 218 12.06 32.50 -7.29
C LYS A 218 11.95 31.08 -6.76
N VAL A 219 11.21 30.86 -5.68
CA VAL A 219 11.09 29.54 -5.05
C VAL A 219 9.66 29.05 -5.07
N LEU A 220 8.73 29.74 -4.40
CA LEU A 220 7.38 29.21 -4.19
C LEU A 220 6.56 29.20 -5.47
N GLU A 221 6.46 30.33 -6.19
CA GLU A 221 5.63 30.41 -7.40
C GLU A 221 6.11 29.44 -8.50
N PRO A 222 7.42 29.34 -8.83
CA PRO A 222 7.90 28.35 -9.78
C PRO A 222 7.69 26.90 -9.29
N ALA A 223 7.89 26.64 -8.00
CA ALA A 223 7.70 25.30 -7.44
C ALA A 223 6.23 24.87 -7.50
N ILE A 224 5.29 25.76 -7.15
CA ILE A 224 3.84 25.50 -7.24
C ILE A 224 3.45 25.18 -8.69
N ALA A 225 3.94 25.98 -9.65
CA ALA A 225 3.67 25.76 -11.06
C ALA A 225 4.23 24.39 -11.54
N GLU A 226 5.47 24.05 -11.17
CA GLU A 226 6.05 22.74 -11.51
C GLU A 226 5.29 21.58 -10.86
N ILE A 227 4.91 21.69 -9.58
CA ILE A 227 4.15 20.68 -8.85
C ILE A 227 2.79 20.44 -9.53
N ASN A 228 2.04 21.50 -9.81
CA ASN A 228 0.72 21.39 -10.43
C ASN A 228 0.79 20.83 -11.87
N ASN A 229 1.88 21.07 -12.60
CA ASN A 229 2.03 20.62 -13.98
C ASN A 229 2.59 19.19 -14.12
N HIS A 230 3.29 18.68 -13.10
CA HIS A 230 4.10 17.47 -13.23
C HIS A 230 3.88 16.43 -12.13
N SER A 231 3.03 16.69 -11.15
CA SER A 231 2.79 15.79 -10.02
C SER A 231 1.32 15.48 -9.80
N SER A 232 1.06 14.56 -8.87
CA SER A 232 -0.27 14.18 -8.39
C SER A 232 -0.88 15.17 -7.38
N ILE A 233 -0.14 16.21 -7.00
CA ILE A 233 -0.62 17.26 -6.12
C ILE A 233 -1.16 18.42 -6.96
N ASN A 234 -2.38 18.86 -6.65
CA ASN A 234 -2.96 20.09 -7.18
C ASN A 234 -3.16 21.12 -6.06
N ILE A 235 -2.29 22.13 -6.03
CA ILE A 235 -2.36 23.30 -5.17
C ILE A 235 -3.27 24.32 -5.84
N TYR A 236 -4.49 24.48 -5.32
CA TYR A 236 -5.50 25.37 -5.91
C TYR A 236 -5.56 26.74 -5.24
N GLU A 237 -4.99 26.90 -4.05
CA GLU A 237 -4.98 28.18 -3.32
C GLU A 237 -3.76 28.26 -2.38
N VAL A 238 -3.19 29.46 -2.28
CA VAL A 238 -2.06 29.77 -1.39
C VAL A 238 -2.31 31.10 -0.68
N ASP A 239 -2.48 31.03 0.65
CA ASP A 239 -2.71 32.21 1.48
C ASP A 239 -1.43 32.62 2.23
N TYR A 240 -1.19 33.92 2.31
CA TYR A 240 -0.05 34.51 3.02
C TYR A 240 -0.52 35.27 4.25
N PHE A 241 -0.11 34.83 5.44
CA PHE A 241 -0.48 35.45 6.71
C PHE A 241 0.58 36.45 7.13
N LYS A 242 0.16 37.67 7.47
CA LYS A 242 1.05 38.77 7.85
C LYS A 242 0.96 39.09 9.33
N ARG A 243 2.10 39.43 9.93
CA ARG A 243 2.21 40.14 11.21
C ARG A 243 2.81 41.50 10.92
N GLY A 244 1.99 42.55 10.96
CA GLY A 244 2.37 43.87 10.45
C GLY A 244 2.70 43.82 8.95
N ARG A 245 3.91 44.25 8.57
CA ARG A 245 4.37 44.24 7.16
C ARG A 245 5.04 42.92 6.74
N GLN A 246 5.34 42.03 7.68
CA GLN A 246 6.07 40.80 7.42
C GLN A 246 5.11 39.63 7.21
N VAL A 247 5.36 38.80 6.20
CA VAL A 247 4.68 37.52 6.05
C VAL A 247 5.32 36.54 7.03
N VAL A 248 4.51 35.87 7.86
CA VAL A 248 4.97 34.98 8.93
C VAL A 248 4.57 33.52 8.70
N ALA A 249 3.50 33.27 7.93
CA ALA A 249 3.05 31.93 7.63
C ALA A 249 2.43 31.85 6.24
N VAL A 250 2.39 30.63 5.72
CA VAL A 250 1.73 30.27 4.46
C VAL A 250 0.76 29.14 4.72
N LYS A 251 -0.40 29.20 4.08
CA LYS A 251 -1.31 28.06 3.97
C LYS A 251 -1.38 27.61 2.52
N PHE A 252 -1.08 26.34 2.30
CA PHE A 252 -1.31 25.66 1.03
C PHE A 252 -2.63 24.88 1.11
N SER A 253 -3.57 25.26 0.26
CA SER A 253 -4.81 24.52 0.02
C SER A 253 -4.59 23.64 -1.22
N TYR A 254 -4.55 22.33 -1.02
CA TYR A 254 -4.23 21.38 -2.09
C TYR A 254 -5.02 20.09 -1.96
N LYS A 255 -5.25 19.43 -3.09
CA LYS A 255 -5.75 18.07 -3.13
C LYS A 255 -4.61 17.16 -3.58
N LYS A 256 -4.43 16.07 -2.85
CA LYS A 256 -3.67 14.93 -3.36
C LYS A 256 -4.65 14.15 -4.21
N THR A 257 -4.48 14.20 -5.52
CA THR A 257 -5.14 13.20 -6.36
C THR A 257 -4.51 11.89 -5.93
N GLN A 258 -5.28 10.98 -5.33
CA GLN A 258 -4.73 9.71 -4.90
C GLN A 258 -4.20 8.98 -6.13
N LEU A 259 -2.91 9.13 -6.41
CA LEU A 259 -2.15 8.07 -7.02
C LEU A 259 -1.81 7.13 -5.88
N ILE A 260 -2.79 6.33 -5.48
CA ILE A 260 -2.46 5.00 -5.00
C ILE A 260 -1.43 4.48 -5.99
N PRO A 261 -0.29 3.93 -5.53
CA PRO A 261 0.69 3.39 -6.44
C PRO A 261 0.00 2.66 -7.59
N LYS A 262 0.17 3.16 -8.82
CA LYS A 262 -0.14 2.42 -10.06
C LYS A 262 0.77 1.20 -10.18
N THR A 263 1.03 0.49 -9.10
CA THR A 263 1.27 -0.95 -9.13
C THR A 263 -0.02 -1.59 -9.62
N GLY A 264 -0.10 -1.71 -10.94
CA GLY A 264 -1.29 -2.09 -11.68
C GLY A 264 -1.75 -0.96 -12.58
N LYS A 265 -2.01 -1.33 -13.83
CA LYS A 265 -2.86 -0.61 -14.78
C LYS A 265 -4.00 0.11 -14.04
N SER A 266 -4.38 1.33 -14.45
CA SER A 266 -5.57 2.00 -13.89
C SER A 266 -6.80 1.10 -13.95
N GLY A 267 -7.82 1.30 -13.12
CA GLY A 267 -9.10 0.60 -13.17
C GLY A 267 -9.66 0.59 -14.59
N LEU A 268 -9.52 1.69 -15.32
CA LEU A 268 -9.82 1.78 -16.75
C LEU A 268 -8.95 0.82 -17.60
N GLU A 269 -7.62 0.88 -17.48
CA GLU A 269 -6.69 -0.02 -18.19
C GLU A 269 -6.85 -1.51 -17.80
N LEU A 270 -7.39 -1.78 -16.60
CA LEU A 270 -7.71 -3.11 -16.09
C LEU A 270 -9.02 -3.64 -16.69
N LEU A 271 -10.01 -2.75 -16.84
CA LEU A 271 -11.25 -3.02 -17.55
C LEU A 271 -11.02 -3.19 -19.06
N ASP A 272 -9.97 -2.61 -19.64
CA ASP A 272 -9.57 -2.84 -21.05
C ASP A 272 -9.21 -4.30 -21.35
N HIS A 273 -8.78 -5.05 -20.34
CA HIS A 273 -8.52 -6.49 -20.47
C HIS A 273 -9.77 -7.35 -20.39
N LEU A 274 -10.89 -6.76 -19.94
CA LEU A 274 -12.18 -7.40 -20.01
C LEU A 274 -12.76 -7.13 -21.40
N LYS A 275 -13.30 -8.17 -22.05
CA LYS A 275 -14.03 -8.03 -23.33
C LYS A 275 -15.40 -7.36 -23.10
N ILE A 276 -15.42 -6.13 -22.59
CA ILE A 276 -16.60 -5.31 -22.30
C ILE A 276 -16.52 -4.01 -23.11
N ASN A 277 -17.67 -3.45 -23.47
CA ASN A 277 -17.72 -2.23 -24.30
C ASN A 277 -17.54 -0.94 -23.47
N GLU A 278 -17.29 0.18 -24.15
CA GLU A 278 -17.00 1.47 -23.50
C GLU A 278 -18.13 1.97 -22.60
N ASP A 279 -19.39 1.79 -23.01
CA ASP A 279 -20.56 2.18 -22.20
C ASP A 279 -20.65 1.37 -20.90
N GLN A 280 -20.31 0.09 -20.94
CA GLN A 280 -20.24 -0.79 -19.78
C GLN A 280 -19.09 -0.41 -18.84
N LYS A 281 -17.92 -0.04 -19.40
CA LYS A 281 -16.79 0.45 -18.60
C LYS A 281 -17.16 1.74 -17.87
N LYS A 282 -17.79 2.68 -18.58
CA LYS A 282 -18.24 3.94 -18.01
C LYS A 282 -19.20 3.72 -16.84
N LYS A 283 -20.17 2.82 -16.98
CA LYS A 283 -21.09 2.45 -15.88
C LYS A 283 -20.38 1.85 -14.68
N ILE A 284 -19.35 1.02 -14.88
CA ILE A 284 -18.56 0.47 -13.77
C ILE A 284 -17.78 1.59 -13.05
N LEU A 285 -17.22 2.55 -13.80
CA LEU A 285 -16.47 3.67 -13.24
C LEU A 285 -17.38 4.70 -12.54
N GLU A 286 -18.65 4.78 -12.93
CA GLU A 286 -19.67 5.58 -12.25
C GLU A 286 -20.16 4.91 -10.95
N ASP A 287 -20.33 3.59 -10.96
CA ASP A 287 -20.92 2.85 -9.83
C ASP A 287 -19.90 2.41 -8.76
N PHE A 288 -18.61 2.29 -9.10
CA PHE A 288 -17.57 1.76 -8.20
C PHE A 288 -16.32 2.62 -8.17
N THR A 289 -15.70 2.73 -6.99
CA THR A 289 -14.45 3.50 -6.84
C THR A 289 -13.26 2.75 -7.45
N GLU A 290 -12.23 3.48 -7.86
CA GLU A 290 -10.98 2.95 -8.41
C GLU A 290 -10.34 1.90 -7.48
N GLU A 291 -10.42 2.11 -6.16
CA GLU A 291 -9.93 1.17 -5.15
C GLU A 291 -10.65 -0.17 -5.21
N VAL A 292 -11.98 -0.16 -5.31
CA VAL A 292 -12.82 -1.36 -5.39
C VAL A 292 -12.54 -2.09 -6.70
N ILE A 293 -12.45 -1.37 -7.82
CA ILE A 293 -12.13 -1.92 -9.13
C ILE A 293 -10.77 -2.60 -9.09
N ARG A 294 -9.74 -1.89 -8.62
CA ARG A 294 -8.38 -2.41 -8.58
C ARG A 294 -8.23 -3.61 -7.65
N ALA A 295 -8.80 -3.55 -6.44
CA ALA A 295 -8.74 -4.64 -5.47
C ALA A 295 -9.34 -5.94 -6.03
N ASN A 296 -10.43 -5.82 -6.78
CA ASN A 296 -11.16 -6.97 -7.33
C ASN A 296 -10.72 -7.36 -8.75
N THR A 297 -9.88 -6.57 -9.44
CA THR A 297 -9.54 -6.86 -10.83
C THR A 297 -8.82 -8.19 -11.00
N LYS A 298 -7.84 -8.50 -10.13
CA LYS A 298 -7.10 -9.77 -10.21
C LYS A 298 -8.07 -10.96 -10.18
N TYR A 299 -9.06 -10.88 -9.28
CA TYR A 299 -10.13 -11.86 -9.13
C TYR A 299 -10.93 -12.02 -10.43
N ILE A 300 -11.33 -10.89 -11.04
CA ILE A 300 -12.15 -10.89 -12.27
C ILE A 300 -11.34 -11.49 -13.44
N LEU A 301 -10.07 -11.10 -13.61
CA LEU A 301 -9.23 -11.55 -14.71
C LEU A 301 -8.85 -13.04 -14.63
N GLU A 302 -8.58 -13.58 -13.43
CA GLU A 302 -8.30 -15.01 -13.24
C GLU A 302 -9.49 -15.86 -13.73
N ARG A 303 -10.72 -15.47 -13.36
CA ARG A 303 -11.93 -16.21 -13.75
C ARG A 303 -12.33 -16.05 -15.21
N VAL A 304 -12.13 -14.86 -15.77
CA VAL A 304 -12.28 -14.65 -17.22
C VAL A 304 -11.27 -15.48 -18.00
N GLY A 305 -10.04 -15.64 -17.48
CA GLY A 305 -9.00 -16.49 -18.07
C GLY A 305 -9.32 -17.99 -18.04
N GLU A 306 -10.06 -18.47 -17.04
CA GLU A 306 -10.55 -19.86 -16.95
C GLU A 306 -11.65 -20.20 -17.97
N GLY A 307 -12.19 -19.23 -18.72
CA GLY A 307 -13.16 -19.45 -19.80
C GLY A 307 -14.60 -19.76 -19.36
N ASN A 308 -14.87 -19.84 -18.06
CA ASN A 308 -16.17 -20.24 -17.49
C ASN A 308 -17.14 -19.07 -17.24
N VAL A 309 -16.96 -17.92 -17.89
CA VAL A 309 -17.77 -16.72 -17.65
C VAL A 309 -18.65 -16.40 -18.87
N ARG A 310 -19.97 -16.56 -18.73
CA ARG A 310 -20.96 -16.27 -19.80
C ARG A 310 -21.02 -14.79 -20.20
N SER A 311 -20.84 -13.88 -19.23
CA SER A 311 -20.84 -12.42 -19.48
C SER A 311 -19.82 -11.73 -18.59
N HIS A 312 -18.73 -11.24 -19.18
CA HIS A 312 -17.66 -10.58 -18.46
C HIS A 312 -18.14 -9.33 -17.71
N TYR A 313 -19.08 -8.57 -18.30
CA TYR A 313 -19.65 -7.38 -17.68
C TYR A 313 -20.49 -7.72 -16.42
N ARG A 314 -21.44 -8.66 -16.54
CA ARG A 314 -22.28 -9.05 -15.39
C ARG A 314 -21.44 -9.67 -14.28
N TYR A 315 -20.45 -10.48 -14.65
CA TYR A 315 -19.54 -11.07 -13.68
C TYR A 315 -18.69 -10.03 -12.97
N ALA A 316 -18.06 -9.12 -13.70
CA ALA A 316 -17.27 -8.04 -13.12
C ALA A 316 -18.09 -7.22 -12.13
N ARG A 317 -19.31 -6.79 -12.51
CA ARG A 317 -20.21 -6.08 -11.59
C ARG A 317 -20.52 -6.89 -10.33
N LYS A 318 -20.93 -8.15 -10.46
CA LYS A 318 -21.25 -9.01 -9.32
C LYS A 318 -20.10 -9.07 -8.31
N ILE A 319 -18.86 -9.19 -8.78
CA ILE A 319 -17.67 -9.25 -7.92
C ILE A 319 -17.36 -7.90 -7.27
N LEU A 320 -17.57 -6.81 -7.98
CA LEU A 320 -17.40 -5.45 -7.46
C LEU A 320 -18.46 -5.10 -6.42
N GLU A 321 -19.72 -5.50 -6.64
CA GLU A 321 -20.85 -5.30 -5.73
C GLU A 321 -20.63 -5.98 -4.38
N ILE A 322 -20.08 -7.19 -4.37
CA ILE A 322 -19.75 -7.91 -3.13
C ILE A 322 -18.36 -7.56 -2.58
N ASN A 323 -17.58 -6.75 -3.30
CA ASN A 323 -16.19 -6.41 -2.98
C ASN A 323 -15.36 -7.63 -2.54
N ALA A 324 -15.36 -8.67 -3.38
CA ALA A 324 -14.85 -10.00 -3.04
C ALA A 324 -13.41 -10.02 -2.50
N ALA A 325 -12.57 -9.07 -2.89
CA ALA A 325 -11.18 -8.92 -2.45
C ALA A 325 -11.04 -8.55 -0.97
N GLN A 326 -12.08 -8.00 -0.34
CA GLN A 326 -12.10 -7.64 1.08
C GLN A 326 -12.83 -8.67 1.95
N LEU A 327 -13.36 -9.75 1.35
CA LEU A 327 -14.01 -10.82 2.10
C LEU A 327 -12.95 -11.70 2.80
N PRO A 328 -13.19 -12.12 4.06
CA PRO A 328 -12.33 -13.08 4.72
C PRO A 328 -12.42 -14.45 4.02
N THR A 329 -11.47 -15.34 4.31
CA THR A 329 -11.34 -16.64 3.64
C THR A 329 -12.63 -17.47 3.67
N VAL A 330 -13.36 -17.48 4.80
CA VAL A 330 -14.65 -18.17 4.95
C VAL A 330 -15.70 -17.67 3.94
N ALA A 331 -15.77 -16.36 3.72
CA ALA A 331 -16.77 -15.73 2.85
C ALA A 331 -16.25 -15.44 1.44
N SER A 332 -15.00 -15.80 1.14
CA SER A 332 -14.38 -15.53 -0.15
C SER A 332 -14.59 -16.72 -1.11
N PRO A 333 -15.35 -16.55 -2.20
CA PRO A 333 -15.60 -17.62 -3.16
C PRO A 333 -14.35 -18.08 -3.97
N MET A 334 -13.18 -17.48 -3.74
CA MET A 334 -11.88 -17.88 -4.33
C MET A 334 -10.89 -18.46 -3.33
N ALA A 335 -11.29 -18.59 -2.06
CA ALA A 335 -10.46 -19.25 -1.07
C ALA A 335 -10.05 -20.64 -1.56
N LYS A 336 -8.79 -21.01 -1.31
CA LYS A 336 -8.22 -22.29 -1.79
C LYS A 336 -9.07 -23.50 -1.37
N GLN A 337 -9.76 -23.40 -0.22
CA GLN A 337 -10.63 -24.42 0.34
C GLN A 337 -11.88 -24.73 -0.50
N TYR A 338 -12.27 -23.84 -1.43
CA TYR A 338 -13.42 -24.03 -2.33
C TYR A 338 -13.02 -24.35 -3.78
N ARG A 339 -11.75 -24.69 -4.04
CA ARG A 339 -11.28 -25.07 -5.38
C ARG A 339 -11.45 -26.57 -5.63
N GLY A 340 -11.87 -26.92 -6.84
CA GLY A 340 -12.07 -28.31 -7.29
C GLY A 340 -13.53 -28.67 -7.55
N ASP A 341 -13.77 -29.63 -8.45
CA ASP A 341 -15.10 -30.00 -8.94
C ASP A 341 -16.01 -30.54 -7.82
N SER A 342 -15.44 -31.24 -6.84
CA SER A 342 -16.17 -31.74 -5.66
C SER A 342 -16.63 -30.66 -4.68
N LYS A 343 -16.23 -29.39 -4.90
CA LYS A 343 -16.50 -28.24 -4.04
C LYS A 343 -17.36 -27.16 -4.72
N GLU A 344 -17.84 -27.43 -5.93
CA GLU A 344 -18.61 -26.46 -6.73
C GLU A 344 -19.87 -25.97 -6.02
N VAL A 345 -20.61 -26.87 -5.35
CA VAL A 345 -21.83 -26.52 -4.59
C VAL A 345 -21.50 -25.67 -3.36
N GLN A 346 -20.39 -25.95 -2.66
CA GLN A 346 -19.91 -25.13 -1.53
C GLN A 346 -19.55 -23.73 -1.99
N ARG A 347 -18.81 -23.65 -3.09
CA ARG A 347 -18.41 -22.38 -3.70
C ARG A 347 -19.62 -21.56 -4.16
N ALA A 348 -20.62 -22.21 -4.77
CA ALA A 348 -21.86 -21.56 -5.20
C ALA A 348 -22.64 -20.98 -4.01
N PHE A 349 -22.72 -21.72 -2.89
CA PHE A 349 -23.31 -21.23 -1.65
C PHE A 349 -22.57 -20.01 -1.09
N VAL A 350 -21.23 -20.06 -1.01
CA VAL A 350 -20.41 -18.92 -0.57
C VAL A 350 -20.65 -17.71 -1.46
N GLU A 351 -20.68 -17.90 -2.78
CA GLU A 351 -20.82 -16.82 -3.74
C GLU A 351 -22.21 -16.17 -3.70
N HIS A 352 -23.27 -16.96 -3.60
CA HIS A 352 -24.64 -16.48 -3.75
C HIS A 352 -25.33 -16.15 -2.42
N VAL A 353 -24.92 -16.74 -1.31
CA VAL A 353 -25.58 -16.56 -0.02
C VAL A 353 -24.66 -15.79 0.93
N LEU A 354 -23.48 -16.32 1.21
CA LEU A 354 -22.62 -15.77 2.26
C LEU A 354 -21.96 -14.46 1.86
N ALA A 355 -21.30 -14.40 0.70
CA ALA A 355 -20.64 -13.20 0.18
C ALA A 355 -21.64 -12.08 -0.14
N ALA A 356 -22.79 -12.45 -0.70
CA ALA A 356 -23.85 -11.50 -1.08
C ALA A 356 -24.47 -10.78 0.12
N ASN A 357 -24.52 -11.43 1.29
CA ASN A 357 -25.08 -10.87 2.52
C ASN A 357 -23.99 -10.42 3.50
N TRP A 358 -22.70 -10.60 3.19
CA TRP A 358 -21.63 -10.39 4.16
C TRP A 358 -21.64 -8.99 4.77
N TRP A 359 -21.85 -7.97 3.96
CA TRP A 359 -21.81 -6.57 4.39
C TRP A 359 -23.09 -6.09 5.07
N SER A 360 -24.19 -6.85 4.96
CA SER A 360 -25.44 -6.56 5.65
C SER A 360 -25.55 -7.22 7.02
N LEU A 361 -24.66 -8.18 7.34
CA LEU A 361 -24.53 -8.80 8.67
C LEU A 361 -23.95 -7.83 9.70
N THR A 362 -24.36 -8.00 10.96
CA THR A 362 -23.76 -7.30 12.10
C THR A 362 -22.29 -7.67 12.29
N GLU A 363 -21.51 -6.79 12.92
CA GLU A 363 -20.10 -7.06 13.22
C GLU A 363 -19.92 -8.34 14.05
N GLN A 364 -20.79 -8.55 15.05
CA GLN A 364 -20.77 -9.74 15.90
C GLN A 364 -21.04 -11.04 15.11
N ALA A 365 -21.99 -11.03 14.16
CA ALA A 365 -22.24 -12.17 13.29
C ALA A 365 -21.05 -12.47 12.37
N ARG A 366 -20.41 -11.43 11.81
CA ARG A 366 -19.21 -11.59 10.96
C ARG A 366 -18.03 -12.18 11.72
N THR A 367 -17.73 -11.69 12.92
CA THR A 367 -16.63 -12.20 13.75
C THR A 367 -16.86 -13.67 14.11
N THR A 368 -18.08 -14.01 14.53
CA THR A 368 -18.44 -15.39 14.90
C THR A 368 -18.33 -16.37 13.72
N ILE A 369 -18.72 -15.95 12.51
CA ILE A 369 -18.57 -16.75 11.29
C ILE A 369 -17.09 -16.91 10.89
N VAL A 370 -16.25 -15.89 11.12
CA VAL A 370 -14.80 -16.02 10.90
C VAL A 370 -14.17 -17.00 11.88
N ASP A 371 -14.58 -16.98 13.15
CA ASP A 371 -14.02 -17.84 14.20
C ASP A 371 -14.45 -19.31 14.08
N LEU A 372 -15.69 -19.56 13.63
CA LEU A 372 -16.26 -20.91 13.50
C LEU A 372 -16.21 -21.47 12.08
N ASP A 373 -15.78 -20.68 11.09
CA ASP A 373 -15.73 -21.03 9.66
C ASP A 373 -17.04 -21.66 9.17
N PHE A 374 -16.98 -22.78 8.42
CA PHE A 374 -18.16 -23.52 7.94
C PHE A 374 -18.88 -24.36 9.00
N HIS A 375 -18.32 -24.48 10.21
CA HIS A 375 -18.91 -25.23 11.33
C HIS A 375 -19.88 -24.38 12.18
N HIS A 376 -20.14 -23.14 11.77
CA HIS A 376 -21.19 -22.34 12.36
C HIS A 376 -22.57 -23.00 12.09
N PRO A 377 -23.39 -23.33 13.10
CA PRO A 377 -24.63 -24.10 12.94
C PRO A 377 -25.62 -23.51 11.92
N VAL A 378 -25.67 -22.18 11.81
CA VAL A 378 -26.50 -21.47 10.83
C VAL A 378 -25.93 -21.62 9.41
N VAL A 379 -24.63 -21.44 9.24
CA VAL A 379 -23.97 -21.53 7.92
C VAL A 379 -24.06 -22.97 7.42
N GLU A 380 -23.85 -23.95 8.30
CA GLU A 380 -23.97 -25.39 8.01
C GLU A 380 -25.40 -25.80 7.65
N ARG A 381 -26.41 -25.32 8.40
CA ARG A 381 -27.82 -25.58 8.11
C ARG A 381 -28.23 -25.00 6.76
N TYR A 382 -27.95 -23.73 6.50
CA TYR A 382 -28.30 -23.08 5.23
C TYR A 382 -27.52 -23.66 4.05
N TYR A 383 -26.27 -24.07 4.26
CA TYR A 383 -25.51 -24.82 3.26
C TYR A 383 -26.14 -26.18 2.96
N THR A 384 -26.63 -26.89 3.99
CA THR A 384 -27.31 -28.19 3.83
C THR A 384 -28.63 -28.05 3.09
N GLU A 385 -29.45 -27.05 3.44
CA GLU A 385 -30.69 -26.72 2.74
C GLU A 385 -30.43 -26.35 1.27
N TRP A 386 -29.39 -25.53 1.01
CA TRP A 386 -28.95 -25.19 -0.34
C TRP A 386 -28.48 -26.43 -1.13
N LYS A 387 -27.65 -27.27 -0.52
CA LYS A 387 -27.13 -28.49 -1.15
C LYS A 387 -28.25 -29.45 -1.57
N LEU A 388 -29.21 -29.70 -0.68
CA LEU A 388 -30.37 -30.55 -0.97
C LEU A 388 -31.23 -29.97 -2.11
N SER A 389 -31.36 -28.64 -2.17
CA SER A 389 -32.09 -27.98 -3.24
C SER A 389 -31.41 -28.10 -4.62
N CYS A 390 -30.07 -28.06 -4.67
CA CYS A 390 -29.31 -28.28 -5.90
C CYS A 390 -29.41 -29.74 -6.39
N GLU A 391 -29.38 -30.71 -5.46
CA GLU A 391 -29.50 -32.15 -5.76
C GLU A 391 -30.88 -32.52 -6.33
N ALA A 392 -31.96 -31.85 -5.88
CA ALA A 392 -33.32 -32.08 -6.37
C ALA A 392 -33.58 -31.55 -7.80
N ILE A 393 -32.85 -30.52 -8.23
CA ILE A 393 -33.08 -29.80 -9.51
C ILE A 393 -32.04 -30.17 -10.57
N GLY A 394 -30.98 -30.90 -10.21
CA GLY A 394 -29.95 -31.36 -11.14
C GLY A 394 -29.06 -30.23 -11.68
N GLN A 395 -28.93 -29.12 -10.95
CA GLN A 395 -28.11 -27.97 -11.34
C GLN A 395 -27.25 -27.49 -10.16
N SER A 396 -25.94 -27.26 -10.40
CA SER A 396 -25.04 -26.58 -9.45
C SER A 396 -25.34 -25.07 -9.32
N HIS A 397 -26.19 -24.54 -10.21
CA HIS A 397 -26.53 -23.14 -10.35
C HIS A 397 -28.04 -22.96 -10.56
N ALA A 398 -28.84 -23.26 -9.53
CA ALA A 398 -30.18 -22.74 -9.43
C ALA A 398 -30.51 -22.51 -7.96
N ILE A 399 -30.76 -21.24 -7.62
CA ILE A 399 -31.99 -20.75 -6.98
C ILE A 399 -31.84 -19.23 -6.82
N ASP A 400 -32.55 -18.48 -7.66
CA ASP A 400 -32.96 -17.08 -7.47
C ASP A 400 -34.05 -16.97 -6.36
N GLY A 401 -34.05 -17.90 -5.40
CA GLY A 401 -35.14 -18.13 -4.45
C GLY A 401 -34.65 -18.54 -3.06
N VAL A 402 -33.40 -18.24 -2.71
CA VAL A 402 -33.04 -18.13 -1.30
C VAL A 402 -33.67 -16.83 -0.85
N ASN A 403 -34.59 -16.93 0.10
CA ASN A 403 -35.15 -15.76 0.73
C ASN A 403 -34.02 -15.10 1.55
N HIS A 404 -33.23 -14.25 0.89
CA HIS A 404 -32.08 -13.54 1.45
C HIS A 404 -32.47 -12.77 2.71
N GLU A 405 -33.70 -12.27 2.74
CA GLU A 405 -34.30 -11.61 3.89
C GLU A 405 -34.50 -12.59 5.07
N LYS A 406 -34.93 -13.83 4.81
CA LYS A 406 -35.05 -14.88 5.83
C LYS A 406 -33.68 -15.33 6.38
N PHE A 407 -32.68 -15.52 5.50
CA PHE A 407 -31.31 -15.83 5.92
C PHE A 407 -30.74 -14.72 6.82
N ARG A 408 -30.94 -13.46 6.44
CA ARG A 408 -30.53 -12.30 7.22
C ARG A 408 -31.24 -12.23 8.57
N GLN A 409 -32.56 -12.32 8.59
CA GLN A 409 -33.37 -12.26 9.81
C GLN A 409 -33.09 -13.41 10.78
N GLU A 410 -32.88 -14.64 10.29
CA GLU A 410 -32.55 -15.79 11.14
C GLU A 410 -31.10 -15.72 11.67
N THR A 411 -30.15 -15.24 10.85
CA THR A 411 -28.77 -15.01 11.29
C THR A 411 -28.69 -13.90 12.33
N GLU A 412 -29.47 -12.81 12.18
CA GLU A 412 -29.50 -11.68 13.11
C GLU A 412 -30.31 -12.00 14.39
N SER A 413 -31.40 -12.76 14.30
CA SER A 413 -32.25 -13.11 15.46
C SER A 413 -31.59 -14.07 16.47
N LEU A 414 -30.67 -14.93 16.01
CA LEU A 414 -29.87 -15.79 16.89
C LEU A 414 -28.91 -15.02 17.80
N PHE A 415 -28.66 -13.73 17.52
CA PHE A 415 -27.79 -12.87 18.32
C PHE A 415 -28.52 -11.70 19.00
N ASN A 416 -29.77 -11.41 18.62
CA ASN A 416 -30.64 -10.47 19.35
C ASN A 416 -31.42 -11.12 20.50
N ALA A 417 -31.40 -12.45 20.63
CA ALA A 417 -31.93 -13.13 21.79
C ALA A 417 -30.89 -13.12 22.93
N ASP A 418 -30.95 -12.09 23.76
CA ASP A 418 -30.44 -12.12 25.14
C ASP A 418 -30.98 -13.36 25.84
N THR A 419 -30.22 -14.45 25.80
CA THR A 419 -30.39 -15.58 26.71
C THR A 419 -29.03 -15.90 27.30
N VAL A 420 -28.71 -15.13 28.34
CA VAL A 420 -27.94 -15.51 29.53
C VAL A 420 -27.24 -16.87 29.38
N LEU A 421 -25.96 -16.85 29.02
CA LEU A 421 -25.07 -17.98 29.27
C LEU A 421 -24.88 -18.10 30.78
N VAL A 422 -25.71 -18.92 31.44
CA VAL A 422 -25.35 -19.51 32.74
C VAL A 422 -24.27 -20.55 32.47
N PRO A 423 -23.09 -20.47 33.12
CA PRO A 423 -22.05 -21.46 32.94
C PRO A 423 -22.41 -22.72 33.73
N GLY A 424 -22.70 -23.81 33.01
CA GLY A 424 -22.75 -25.16 33.58
C GLY A 424 -24.04 -25.93 33.31
N SER A 425 -24.01 -26.79 32.29
CA SER A 425 -24.54 -28.16 32.40
C SER A 425 -24.07 -28.97 31.21
N ALA A 426 -23.31 -30.02 31.52
CA ALA A 426 -22.99 -31.09 30.60
C ALA A 426 -24.18 -32.08 30.51
N LEU A 427 -24.07 -32.95 29.50
CA LEU A 427 -24.70 -34.27 29.31
C LEU A 427 -25.92 -34.40 28.37
N ALA A 428 -25.57 -34.93 27.19
CA ALA A 428 -25.97 -36.26 26.68
C ALA A 428 -27.36 -36.43 26.04
N ALA A 429 -27.36 -36.87 24.77
CA ALA A 429 -27.83 -38.22 24.41
C ALA A 429 -27.63 -38.55 22.91
N LYS A 430 -26.98 -39.70 22.70
CA LYS A 430 -27.28 -40.75 21.70
C LYS A 430 -27.06 -40.48 20.20
N SER A 431 -25.96 -41.03 19.67
CA SER A 431 -26.02 -41.79 18.41
C SER A 431 -25.60 -43.24 18.66
N THR A 432 -26.60 -44.08 18.89
CA THR A 432 -26.54 -45.50 18.56
C THR A 432 -26.69 -45.56 17.05
N ARG A 433 -25.71 -46.11 16.33
CA ARG A 433 -25.94 -46.59 14.96
C ARG A 433 -25.33 -47.97 14.84
N GLU A 434 -26.25 -48.93 14.83
CA GLU A 434 -26.08 -50.28 14.35
C GLU A 434 -25.35 -50.28 13.01
N ARG A 435 -24.35 -51.14 12.88
CA ARG A 435 -23.95 -51.69 11.60
C ARG A 435 -23.73 -53.18 11.82
N THR A 436 -24.68 -53.94 11.31
CA THR A 436 -24.57 -55.36 11.02
C THR A 436 -23.33 -55.61 10.16
N LEU A 437 -22.48 -56.50 10.67
CA LEU A 437 -21.56 -57.32 9.89
C LEU A 437 -21.59 -58.67 10.61
N ASP A 438 -22.32 -59.60 10.00
CA ASP A 438 -22.40 -60.99 10.38
C ASP A 438 -21.07 -61.71 10.11
N GLU A 439 -20.84 -62.71 10.96
CA GLU A 439 -19.98 -63.89 10.79
C GLU A 439 -18.46 -63.58 10.72
N ASP A 440 -17.58 -64.11 11.57
CA ASP A 440 -17.60 -65.41 12.22
C ASP A 440 -16.42 -65.53 13.23
N ILE A 441 -16.62 -66.35 14.27
CA ILE A 441 -15.62 -67.23 14.91
C ILE A 441 -14.63 -66.64 15.94
N LEU A 442 -15.03 -66.87 17.22
CA LEU A 442 -14.29 -67.43 18.37
C LEU A 442 -13.12 -66.66 19.00
N ASP A 443 -12.82 -66.83 20.28
CA ASP A 443 -13.57 -67.09 21.50
C ASP A 443 -12.54 -66.77 22.60
N THR A 444 -13.04 -66.11 23.62
CA THR A 444 -12.45 -65.89 24.93
C THR A 444 -11.96 -67.17 25.61
N SER A 445 -10.73 -67.13 26.10
CA SER A 445 -10.37 -67.43 27.50
C SER A 445 -8.97 -66.87 27.68
N TRP A 446 -8.60 -66.21 28.77
CA TRP A 446 -8.32 -66.84 30.04
C TRP A 446 -8.55 -65.85 31.18
N ALA A 447 -9.26 -66.33 32.19
CA ALA A 447 -9.34 -65.74 33.50
C ALA A 447 -8.11 -66.13 34.34
N ASN A 448 -7.84 -65.28 35.33
CA ASN A 448 -7.24 -65.55 36.64
C ASN A 448 -5.72 -65.75 36.76
N ALA A 449 -5.17 -64.93 37.65
CA ALA A 449 -4.30 -65.28 38.78
C ALA A 449 -3.11 -66.21 38.50
N GLU A 450 -1.92 -65.63 38.28
CA GLU A 450 -0.79 -65.54 39.21
C GLU A 450 0.37 -64.79 38.54
#